data_AF-A0A967VTS9-F1
#
_entry.id   AF-A0A967VTS9-F1
#
_cell.length_a   1.000
_cell.length_b   1.000
_cell.length_c   1.000
_cell.angle_alpha   90.00
_cell.angle_beta   90.00
_cell.angle_gamma   90.00
#
_symmetry.space_group_name_H-M   'P 1'
#
loop_
_entity.id
_entity.type
_entity.pdbx_description
1 polymer ?
#
loop_
_entity_poly.entity_id
_entity_poly.type
_entity_poly.pdbx_seq_one_letter_code
_entity_poly.pdbx_strand_id
1 'polypeptide(L)'
;KRLNNEIQFQLAFDQTSSKNFSRNVTESKFQELDVNESWKLRPSISYRFSQKVNGTAFFEASSSTNKRTGTTTAKEFGINVNIAIR
;
A
#
# COMPACT_ATOMS: atom_id res chain seq x y z
N LYS A 1 -23.87 -26.33 -16.74
CA LYS A 1 -23.91 -25.14 -15.84
C LYS A 1 -22.65 -24.32 -16.11
N ARG A 2 -22.79 -23.05 -16.49
CA ARG A 2 -21.65 -22.21 -16.87
C ARG A 2 -20.93 -21.76 -15.59
N LEU A 3 -19.67 -22.13 -15.45
CA LEU A 3 -18.81 -21.63 -14.37
C LEU A 3 -18.45 -20.19 -14.72
N ASN A 4 -19.04 -19.23 -14.01
CA ASN A 4 -18.68 -17.82 -14.12
C ASN A 4 -17.44 -17.58 -13.26
N ASN A 5 -16.32 -18.16 -13.70
CA ASN A 5 -15.02 -17.95 -13.08
C ASN A 5 -14.52 -16.58 -13.51
N GLU A 6 -14.39 -15.67 -12.55
CA GLU A 6 -13.90 -14.32 -12.79
C GLU A 6 -12.58 -14.15 -12.06
N ILE A 7 -11.57 -13.71 -12.79
CA ILE A 7 -10.26 -13.36 -12.26
C ILE A 7 -10.14 -11.85 -12.33
N GLN A 8 -9.93 -11.24 -11.17
CA GLN A 8 -9.68 -9.83 -11.04
C GLN A 8 -8.25 -9.65 -10.59
N PHE A 9 -7.48 -8.89 -11.37
CA PHE A 9 -6.12 -8.51 -11.03
C PHE A 9 -6.08 -7.00 -10.79
N GLN A 10 -5.49 -6.61 -9.66
CA GLN A 10 -5.29 -5.22 -9.30
C GLN A 10 -3.84 -4.99 -8.91
N LEU A 11 -3.31 -3.85 -9.34
CA LEU A 11 -2.01 -3.35 -8.94
C LEU A 11 -2.20 -1.93 -8.42
N ALA A 12 -1.98 -1.73 -7.12
CA ALA A 12 -1.96 -0.41 -6.52
C ALA A 12 -0.52 0.01 -6.25
N PHE A 13 -0.16 1.22 -6.67
CA PHE A 13 1.13 1.84 -6.38
C PHE A 13 0.87 3.25 -5.84
N ASP A 14 1.26 3.48 -4.59
CA ASP A 14 1.12 4.76 -3.90
C ASP A 14 2.52 5.30 -3.58
N GLN A 15 2.75 6.59 -3.87
CA GLN A 15 3.98 7.28 -3.48
C GLN A 15 3.62 8.62 -2.85
N THR A 16 4.18 8.87 -1.68
CA THR A 16 3.96 10.10 -0.90
C THR A 16 5.30 10.74 -0.60
N SER A 17 5.47 12.00 -0.99
CA SER A 17 6.61 12.82 -0.57
C SER A 17 6.10 14.07 0.12
N SER A 18 6.51 14.26 1.36
CA SER A 18 6.18 15.43 2.17
C SER A 18 7.47 16.07 2.65
N LYS A 19 7.62 17.37 2.39
CA LYS A 19 8.80 18.15 2.78
C LYS A 19 8.33 19.39 3.53
N ASN A 20 8.64 19.44 4.82
CA ASN A 20 8.32 20.56 5.70
C ASN A 20 9.58 21.41 5.89
N PHE A 21 9.50 22.66 5.43
CA PHE A 21 10.54 23.65 5.60
C PHE A 21 10.06 24.71 6.59
N SER A 22 10.89 25.09 7.55
CA SER A 22 10.65 26.27 8.38
C SER A 22 11.67 27.35 8.06
N ARG A 23 11.19 28.59 8.00
CA ARG A 23 11.99 29.78 7.77
C ARG A 23 12.23 30.47 9.11
N ASN A 24 13.46 30.47 9.58
CA ASN A 24 13.85 31.32 10.70
C ASN A 24 13.99 32.76 10.19
N VAL A 25 13.45 33.73 10.95
CA VAL A 25 13.41 35.15 10.56
C VAL A 25 14.80 35.79 10.52
N THR A 26 15.80 35.18 11.18
CA THR A 26 17.14 35.75 11.36
C THR A 26 18.22 35.18 10.43
N GLU A 27 17.99 34.03 9.76
CA GLU A 27 18.98 33.41 8.87
C GLU A 27 18.41 33.19 7.45
N SER A 28 19.21 33.47 6.42
CA SER A 28 18.83 33.40 5.00
C SER A 28 18.68 31.98 4.44
N LYS A 29 18.69 30.93 5.29
CA LYS A 29 18.63 29.53 4.88
C LYS A 29 17.38 28.85 5.44
N PHE A 30 16.59 28.24 4.56
CA PHE A 30 15.46 27.39 4.94
C PHE A 30 15.98 26.17 5.70
N GLN A 31 15.47 25.93 6.90
CA GLN A 31 15.80 24.71 7.63
C GLN A 31 14.77 23.63 7.27
N GLU A 32 15.25 22.52 6.70
CA GLU A 32 14.47 21.31 6.44
C GLU A 32 14.13 20.62 7.77
N LEU A 33 12.90 20.81 8.25
CA LEU A 33 12.44 20.25 9.51
C LEU A 33 12.08 18.77 9.41
N ASP A 34 11.31 18.39 8.39
CA ASP A 34 10.88 17.01 8.21
C ASP A 34 10.77 16.66 6.73
N VAL A 35 11.39 15.55 6.33
CA VAL A 35 11.30 14.99 4.99
C VAL A 35 10.80 13.57 5.17
N ASN A 36 9.60 13.31 4.67
CA ASN A 36 8.97 12.01 4.71
C ASN A 36 8.69 11.54 3.27
N GLU A 37 9.38 10.50 2.86
CA GLU A 37 9.18 9.84 1.56
C GLU A 37 8.72 8.43 1.81
N SER A 38 7.55 8.06 1.29
CA SER A 38 7.04 6.71 1.37
C SER A 38 6.54 6.21 0.04
N TRP A 39 6.68 4.91 -0.18
CA TRP A 39 6.11 4.22 -1.31
C TRP A 39 5.46 2.92 -0.84
N LYS A 40 4.42 2.50 -1.54
CA LYS A 40 3.69 1.26 -1.29
C LYS A 40 3.27 0.65 -2.61
N LEU A 41 3.54 -0.63 -2.76
CA LEU A 41 3.17 -1.46 -3.90
C LEU A 41 2.32 -2.61 -3.39
N ARG A 42 1.11 -2.76 -3.95
CA ARG A 42 0.17 -3.79 -3.55
C ARG A 42 -0.48 -4.47 -4.77
N PRO A 43 0.14 -5.51 -5.33
CA PRO A 43 -0.54 -6.44 -6.21
C PRO A 43 -1.56 -7.28 -5.42
N SER A 44 -2.76 -7.43 -5.98
CA SER A 44 -3.77 -8.35 -5.49
C SER A 44 -4.45 -9.09 -6.64
N ILE A 45 -4.80 -10.34 -6.37
CA ILE A 45 -5.55 -11.19 -7.29
C ILE A 45 -6.76 -11.77 -6.55
N SER A 46 -7.94 -11.57 -7.13
CA SER A 46 -9.18 -12.14 -6.63
C SER A 46 -9.72 -13.14 -7.64
N TYR A 47 -10.06 -14.33 -7.15
CA TYR A 47 -10.63 -15.40 -7.93
C TYR A 47 -11.99 -15.80 -7.36
N ARG A 48 -13.03 -15.74 -8.20
CA ARG A 48 -14.37 -16.19 -7.84
C ARG A 48 -14.58 -17.63 -8.31
N PHE A 49 -14.49 -18.59 -7.38
CA PHE A 49 -14.73 -20.01 -7.65
C PHE A 49 -16.21 -20.32 -7.91
N SER A 50 -17.10 -19.65 -7.20
CA SER A 50 -18.55 -19.74 -7.42
C SER A 50 -19.25 -18.51 -6.84
N GLN A 51 -20.57 -18.41 -6.99
CA GLN A 51 -21.37 -17.37 -6.31
C GLN A 51 -21.26 -17.43 -4.78
N LYS A 52 -20.80 -18.57 -4.21
CA LYS A 52 -20.70 -18.80 -2.77
C LYS A 52 -19.27 -18.78 -2.25
N VAL A 53 -18.26 -18.94 -3.10
CA VAL A 53 -16.85 -19.05 -2.69
C VAL A 53 -16.00 -18.11 -3.52
N ASN A 54 -15.36 -17.16 -2.86
CA ASN A 54 -14.36 -16.30 -3.47
C ASN A 54 -13.07 -16.33 -2.64
N GLY A 55 -11.94 -16.22 -3.33
CA GLY A 55 -10.63 -16.12 -2.72
C GLY A 55 -9.92 -14.88 -3.22
N THR A 56 -9.16 -14.21 -2.37
CA THR A 56 -8.29 -13.10 -2.73
C THR A 56 -6.92 -13.34 -2.12
N ALA A 57 -5.87 -13.13 -2.89
CA ALA A 57 -4.50 -13.07 -2.39
C ALA A 57 -3.95 -11.68 -2.67
N PHE A 58 -3.20 -11.12 -1.72
CA PHE A 58 -2.50 -9.86 -1.91
C PHE A 58 -1.11 -9.95 -1.31
N PHE A 59 -0.20 -9.20 -1.92
CA PHE A 59 1.13 -8.93 -1.38
C PHE A 59 1.29 -7.42 -1.32
N GLU A 60 1.82 -6.92 -0.22
CA GLU A 60 2.09 -5.51 -0.01
C GLU A 60 3.56 -5.34 0.36
N ALA A 61 4.24 -4.47 -0.37
CA ALA A 61 5.57 -3.99 -0.01
C ALA A 61 5.50 -2.48 0.15
N SER A 62 5.88 -1.98 1.31
CA SER A 62 5.95 -0.54 1.57
C SER A 62 7.26 -0.18 2.21
N SER A 63 7.73 1.03 1.91
CA SER A 63 8.86 1.63 2.61
C SER A 63 8.54 3.07 2.90
N SER A 64 8.83 3.52 4.12
CA SER A 64 8.69 4.89 4.56
C SER A 64 10.00 5.35 5.15
N THR A 65 10.59 6.39 4.60
CA THR A 65 11.81 7.03 5.07
C THR A 65 11.45 8.38 5.66
N ASN A 66 11.73 8.56 6.95
CA ASN A 66 11.61 9.83 7.64
C ASN A 66 12.98 10.28 8.14
N LYS A 67 13.35 11.54 7.92
CA LYS A 67 14.64 12.12 8.33
C LYS A 67 14.93 11.97 9.84
N ARG A 68 13.89 11.96 10.68
CA ARG A 68 13.99 11.87 12.15
C ARG A 68 13.88 10.43 12.68
N THR A 69 13.02 9.61 12.07
CA THR A 69 12.68 8.27 12.59
C THR A 69 13.39 7.13 11.84
N GLY A 70 14.02 7.42 10.70
CA GLY A 70 14.72 6.44 9.86
C GLY A 70 13.82 5.80 8.80
N THR A 71 14.34 4.73 8.17
CA THR A 71 13.61 3.97 7.15
C THR A 71 12.91 2.77 7.78
N THR A 72 11.59 2.70 7.61
CA THR A 72 10.77 1.55 7.96
C THR A 72 10.31 0.87 6.69
N THR A 73 10.63 -0.41 6.54
CA THR A 73 10.13 -1.25 5.45
C THR A 73 9.16 -2.27 6.02
N ALA A 74 7.98 -2.39 5.43
CA ALA A 74 7.00 -3.41 5.76
C ALA A 74 6.71 -4.27 4.53
N LYS A 75 6.56 -5.56 4.77
CA LYS A 75 6.14 -6.54 3.76
C LYS A 75 5.03 -7.36 4.38
N GLU A 76 3.89 -7.39 3.71
CA GLU A 76 2.73 -8.13 4.14
C GLU A 76 2.24 -9.04 3.03
N PHE A 77 1.76 -10.21 3.41
CA PHE A 77 1.09 -11.13 2.52
C PHE A 77 -0.18 -11.60 3.21
N GLY A 78 -1.27 -11.65 2.46
CA GLY A 78 -2.55 -12.13 2.96
C GLY A 78 -3.30 -12.95 1.93
N ILE A 79 -3.94 -14.02 2.42
CA ILE A 79 -4.95 -14.77 1.68
C ILE A 79 -6.27 -14.59 2.43
N ASN A 80 -7.31 -14.17 1.72
CA ASN A 80 -8.66 -14.11 2.22
C ASN A 80 -9.52 -15.12 1.44
N VAL A 81 -10.32 -15.91 2.16
CA VAL A 81 -11.31 -16.79 1.56
C VAL A 81 -12.66 -16.43 2.17
N ASN A 82 -13.61 -16.06 1.33
CA ASN A 82 -14.96 -15.74 1.75
C ASN A 82 -15.92 -16.80 1.21
N ILE A 83 -16.66 -17.39 2.14
CA ILE A 83 -17.65 -18.44 1.90
C ILE A 83 -19.01 -17.91 2.37
N ALA A 84 -19.93 -17.70 1.44
CA ALA A 84 -21.30 -17.33 1.74
C ALA A 84 -22.14 -18.59 1.97
N ILE A 85 -22.62 -18.78 3.20
CA ILE A 85 -23.55 -19.84 3.56
C ILE A 85 -24.97 -19.28 3.49
N ARG A 86 -25.81 -19.90 2.67
CA ARG A 86 -27.27 -19.76 2.64
C ARG A 86 -27.85 -21.16 2.69
#